data_AF-A0A1I2EHG9-F1
#
_entry.id   AF-A0A1I2EHG9-F1
#
_cell.length_a   1.000
_cell.length_b   1.000
_cell.length_c   1.000
_cell.angle_alpha   90.00
_cell.angle_beta   90.00
_cell.angle_gamma   90.00
#
_symmetry.space_group_name_H-M   'P 1'
#
loop_
_entity.id
_entity.type
_entity.pdbx_description
1 polymer ?
#
loop_
_entity_poly.entity_id
_entity_poly.type
_entity_poly.pdbx_seq_one_letter_code
_entity_poly.pdbx_strand_id
1 'polypeptide(L)'
;MWVDRLTGQRIGHLPEVIESGRYLTGTKVGDQTNVNAVASKLLVDDGSDIALVDGQRKSFRLPAKVLAQKVELFERILDTIDSSIENEDELVSPLMPEGVVNEDSHLNSFDSKLLKILEAGHLHQISMRPRLDLHYEDEVTDVARAKRLAKGALVHLASHSECWQRQTLSGVIPKRVKARFSEDDFNIYENRVYARLLDKIEQYLSKRVSTLRQLQSAVSEALEFYGANDLHHRLTQEICRLWGKAFTQDSTSKASEQLAKTLEQLESALGIVRGLKQRGLYLLVSRAAQIGDGLHLTNILSHDQHYRHLPILWNELRNVIGGKRPTPEERRERNEGLNRTYSRYAGLVLRHALTPYLGTEFSSNWAGLNLKLRQVGLDWQLLLSLDDSNRAERVLLEVVPWMGLGDRPEGFPAEQNDERLSARILAWPNLSDDRFYSGEAASDSAWVQLSPFDPYGVERFGRLVDQLLQRELVFGYGRPIIKVPTRSLEVAESVKGLAVSMEKHQIRVLEALSPVDLSNVERSLASENAAAQASDLGRRHQEIVALQKCPVCAGSVKVIHQKPSGFVADCGSCKTKRYLRSNGAGLEYEQSLAGLSEFRLVGRRSFLFQIREQ
;
A
#
# COMPACT_ATOMS: atom_id res chain seq x y z
N MET A 1 4.74 -7.58 28.57
CA MET A 1 5.02 -6.15 28.28
C MET A 1 5.17 -6.04 26.77
N TRP A 2 4.45 -5.09 26.18
CA TRP A 2 4.33 -4.93 24.74
C TRP A 2 5.03 -3.65 24.29
N VAL A 3 5.51 -3.62 23.05
CA VAL A 3 6.01 -2.40 22.41
C VAL A 3 5.02 -2.01 21.32
N ASP A 4 4.52 -0.78 21.38
CA ASP A 4 3.74 -0.19 20.30
C ASP A 4 4.72 0.39 19.27
N ARG A 5 4.79 -0.18 18.07
CA ARG A 5 5.74 0.26 17.04
C ARG A 5 5.47 1.68 16.56
N LEU A 6 4.21 2.09 16.52
CA LEU A 6 3.85 3.41 15.99
C LEU A 6 4.35 4.52 16.92
N THR A 7 4.22 4.34 18.24
CA THR A 7 4.67 5.33 19.23
C THR A 7 6.09 5.06 19.76
N GLY A 8 6.60 3.84 19.55
CA GLY A 8 7.82 3.31 20.18
C GLY A 8 7.75 3.16 21.70
N GLN A 9 6.57 3.36 22.31
CA GLN A 9 6.39 3.28 23.74
C GLN A 9 6.15 1.84 24.20
N ARG A 10 6.58 1.53 25.43
CA ARG A 10 6.23 0.27 26.09
C ARG A 10 4.87 0.41 26.75
N ILE A 11 4.00 -0.56 26.52
CA ILE A 11 2.67 -0.63 27.13
C ILE A 11 2.52 -1.90 27.96
N GLY A 12 1.89 -1.76 29.11
CA GLY A 12 1.61 -2.88 30.02
C GLY A 12 0.49 -3.78 29.47
N HIS A 13 -0.50 -3.19 28.82
CA HIS A 13 -1.70 -3.85 28.32
C HIS A 13 -2.02 -3.41 26.89
N LEU A 14 -2.46 -4.35 26.06
CA LEU A 14 -2.97 -4.06 24.72
C LEU A 14 -4.39 -3.47 24.79
N PRO A 15 -4.84 -2.69 23.79
CA PRO A 15 -6.25 -2.27 23.67
C PRO A 15 -7.20 -3.47 23.45
N GLU A 16 -8.52 -3.24 23.51
CA GLU A 16 -9.54 -4.26 23.18
C GLU A 16 -9.52 -4.62 21.69
N VAL A 17 -9.36 -3.61 20.83
CA VAL A 17 -9.23 -3.75 19.37
C VAL A 17 -7.78 -3.57 18.98
N ILE A 18 -7.19 -4.60 18.37
CA ILE A 18 -5.78 -4.66 17.99
C ILE A 18 -5.63 -4.38 16.50
N GLU A 19 -4.72 -3.47 16.17
CA GLU A 19 -4.23 -3.27 14.80
C GLU A 19 -3.18 -4.34 14.46
N SER A 20 -3.41 -5.10 13.38
CA SER A 20 -2.45 -6.10 12.90
C SER A 20 -1.11 -5.44 12.56
N GLY A 21 0.00 -6.05 12.98
CA GLY A 21 1.36 -5.57 12.69
C GLY A 21 1.83 -4.34 13.50
N ARG A 22 1.00 -3.84 14.44
CA ARG A 22 1.34 -2.67 15.28
C ARG A 22 2.19 -3.01 16.51
N TYR A 23 1.93 -4.15 17.15
CA TYR A 23 2.50 -4.47 18.45
C TYR A 23 3.55 -5.58 18.39
N LEU A 24 4.62 -5.44 19.16
CA LEU A 24 5.66 -6.45 19.35
C LEU A 24 5.63 -6.99 20.78
N THR A 25 5.87 -8.29 20.93
CA THR A 25 6.18 -8.90 22.23
C THR A 25 7.60 -8.52 22.65
N GLY A 26 7.78 -8.01 23.88
CA GLY A 26 9.09 -7.57 24.39
C GLY A 26 9.64 -8.47 25.50
N THR A 27 10.88 -8.94 25.36
CA THR A 27 11.75 -9.40 26.45
C THR A 27 12.64 -8.24 26.94
N LYS A 28 13.08 -8.30 28.22
CA LYS A 28 13.83 -7.25 28.94
C LYS A 28 15.04 -6.75 28.12
N VAL A 29 15.09 -5.43 27.84
CA VAL A 29 16.29 -4.76 27.30
C VAL A 29 17.06 -4.13 28.44
N GLY A 30 18.23 -4.68 28.73
CA GLY A 30 19.29 -4.07 29.51
C GLY A 30 20.61 -4.41 28.83
N ASP A 31 20.92 -3.69 27.74
CA ASP A 31 22.25 -3.34 27.25
C ASP A 31 22.13 -2.89 25.78
N GLN A 32 22.21 -1.56 25.58
CA GLN A 32 22.05 -0.88 24.29
C GLN A 32 23.28 -0.94 23.36
N THR A 33 24.11 -1.98 23.43
CA THR A 33 25.36 -2.00 22.64
C THR A 33 25.67 -3.30 21.90
N ASN A 34 24.79 -4.30 21.90
CA ASN A 34 24.94 -5.44 20.97
C ASN A 34 23.58 -5.98 20.54
N VAL A 35 23.27 -5.77 19.27
CA VAL A 35 22.11 -6.34 18.58
C VAL A 35 22.35 -7.84 18.41
N ASN A 36 21.91 -8.63 19.40
CA ASN A 36 21.54 -10.02 19.17
C ASN A 36 20.01 -10.11 19.32
N ALA A 37 19.36 -10.24 18.17
CA ALA A 37 17.92 -10.40 18.00
C ALA A 37 17.43 -11.70 18.66
N VAL A 38 17.10 -11.66 19.95
CA VAL A 38 16.31 -12.71 20.60
C VAL A 38 14.83 -12.31 20.59
N ALA A 39 14.19 -12.66 19.46
CA ALA A 39 12.77 -12.97 19.24
C ALA A 39 11.69 -12.04 19.84
N SER A 40 11.65 -10.76 19.46
CA SER A 40 10.39 -10.01 19.49
C SER A 40 9.45 -10.51 18.39
N LYS A 41 8.33 -11.14 18.74
CA LYS A 41 7.32 -11.58 17.76
C LYS A 41 6.31 -10.47 17.48
N LEU A 42 6.01 -10.26 16.20
CA LEU A 42 4.99 -9.34 15.71
C LEU A 42 3.60 -9.93 15.95
N LEU A 43 2.70 -9.14 16.51
CA LEU A 43 1.31 -9.52 16.66
C LEU A 43 0.55 -9.23 15.37
N VAL A 44 0.17 -10.29 14.66
CA VAL A 44 -0.62 -10.24 13.42
C VAL A 44 -1.85 -11.11 13.53
N ASP A 45 -2.86 -10.78 12.74
CA ASP A 45 -4.07 -11.59 12.58
C ASP A 45 -3.74 -12.94 11.93
N ASP A 46 -4.32 -14.03 12.45
CA ASP A 46 -4.24 -15.39 11.90
C ASP A 46 -5.52 -15.79 11.15
N GLY A 47 -6.45 -14.85 11.00
CA GLY A 47 -7.76 -15.01 10.36
C GLY A 47 -8.80 -15.68 11.25
N SER A 48 -8.57 -15.73 12.56
CA SER A 48 -9.59 -16.02 13.57
C SER A 48 -10.31 -14.76 14.07
N ASP A 49 -9.89 -13.58 13.61
CA ASP A 49 -10.36 -12.24 14.00
C ASP A 49 -10.13 -11.91 15.50
N ILE A 50 -9.48 -12.81 16.24
CA ILE A 50 -9.37 -12.79 17.70
C ILE A 50 -7.94 -13.09 18.13
N ALA A 51 -7.44 -12.34 19.10
CA ALA A 51 -6.20 -12.66 19.79
C ALA A 51 -6.49 -13.04 21.24
N LEU A 52 -5.91 -14.14 21.72
CA LEU A 52 -5.90 -14.48 23.15
C LEU A 52 -4.59 -13.97 23.75
N VAL A 53 -4.68 -12.88 24.52
CA VAL A 53 -3.53 -12.20 25.13
C VAL A 53 -3.73 -12.11 26.62
N ASP A 54 -2.77 -12.65 27.39
CA ASP A 54 -2.79 -12.67 28.86
C ASP A 54 -4.11 -13.23 29.44
N GLY A 55 -4.66 -14.26 28.78
CA GLY A 55 -5.94 -14.89 29.16
C GLY A 55 -7.20 -14.10 28.80
N GLN A 56 -7.06 -12.93 28.18
CA GLN A 56 -8.18 -12.11 27.71
C GLN A 56 -8.37 -12.22 26.19
N ARG A 57 -9.64 -12.25 25.78
CA ARG A 57 -10.03 -12.26 24.36
C ARG A 57 -10.06 -10.82 23.85
N LYS A 58 -9.25 -10.53 22.83
CA LYS A 58 -9.20 -9.24 22.12
C LYS A 58 -9.54 -9.48 20.65
N SER A 59 -9.99 -8.47 19.92
CA SER A 59 -10.35 -8.59 18.49
C SER A 59 -9.35 -7.86 17.61
N PHE A 60 -9.07 -8.40 16.43
CA PHE A 60 -8.34 -7.66 15.40
C PHE A 60 -9.26 -6.68 14.67
N ARG A 61 -8.71 -5.52 14.29
CA ARG A 61 -9.39 -4.61 13.37
C ARG A 61 -9.36 -5.23 11.97
N LEU A 62 -10.53 -5.46 11.41
CA LEU A 62 -10.68 -5.98 10.05
C LEU A 62 -10.75 -4.82 9.05
N PRO A 63 -10.12 -4.95 7.86
CA PRO A 63 -10.29 -3.98 6.80
C PRO A 63 -11.74 -3.93 6.33
N ALA A 64 -12.17 -2.76 5.83
CA ALA A 64 -13.49 -2.61 5.25
C ALA A 64 -13.68 -3.61 4.08
N LYS A 65 -14.81 -4.31 4.03
CA LYS A 65 -15.08 -5.34 2.99
C LYS A 65 -14.94 -4.81 1.56
N VAL A 66 -15.20 -3.52 1.35
CA VAL A 66 -15.07 -2.83 0.06
C VAL A 66 -13.61 -2.83 -0.43
N LEU A 67 -12.63 -2.86 0.49
CA LEU A 67 -11.21 -2.81 0.18
C LEU A 67 -10.59 -4.18 -0.11
N ALA A 68 -11.30 -5.29 0.12
CA ALA A 68 -10.72 -6.64 0.07
C ALA A 68 -10.01 -6.94 -1.27
N GLN A 69 -10.58 -6.50 -2.40
CA GLN A 69 -9.95 -6.68 -3.72
C GLN A 69 -8.72 -5.79 -3.93
N LYS A 70 -8.75 -4.56 -3.40
CA LYS A 70 -7.62 -3.61 -3.47
C LYS A 70 -6.45 -4.11 -2.63
N VAL A 71 -6.74 -4.69 -1.46
CA VAL A 71 -5.77 -5.36 -0.59
C VAL A 71 -5.12 -6.53 -1.31
N GLU A 72 -5.90 -7.43 -1.90
CA GLU A 72 -5.39 -8.62 -2.61
C GLU A 72 -4.46 -8.23 -3.77
N LEU A 73 -4.85 -7.22 -4.56
CA LEU A 73 -4.02 -6.67 -5.63
C LEU A 73 -2.73 -6.03 -5.08
N PHE A 74 -2.83 -5.22 -4.02
CA PHE A 74 -1.69 -4.55 -3.40
C PHE A 74 -0.67 -5.56 -2.84
N GLU A 75 -1.13 -6.59 -2.14
CA GLU A 75 -0.27 -7.67 -1.60
C GLU A 75 0.50 -8.37 -2.73
N ARG A 76 -0.17 -8.73 -3.83
CA ARG A 76 0.48 -9.36 -4.99
C ARG A 76 1.53 -8.46 -5.63
N ILE A 77 1.25 -7.16 -5.76
CA ILE A 77 2.22 -6.17 -6.28
C ILE A 77 3.45 -6.09 -5.38
N LEU A 78 3.26 -6.04 -4.06
CA LEU A 78 4.38 -6.02 -3.11
C LEU A 78 5.26 -7.28 -3.23
N ASP A 79 4.64 -8.46 -3.33
CA ASP A 79 5.38 -9.71 -3.49
C ASP A 79 6.18 -9.75 -4.82
N THR A 80 5.61 -9.22 -5.90
CA THR A 80 6.32 -9.09 -7.19
C THR A 80 7.52 -8.14 -7.06
N ILE A 81 7.34 -6.96 -6.45
CA ILE A 81 8.44 -6.00 -6.24
C ILE A 81 9.52 -6.60 -5.35
N ASP A 82 9.15 -7.26 -4.26
CA ASP A 82 10.12 -7.84 -3.31
C ASP A 82 10.97 -8.94 -3.95
N SER A 83 10.34 -9.76 -4.80
CA SER A 83 11.04 -10.77 -5.59
C SER A 83 12.04 -10.14 -6.57
N SER A 84 11.74 -8.96 -7.13
CA SER A 84 12.67 -8.24 -8.00
C SER A 84 13.84 -7.60 -7.24
N ILE A 85 13.63 -7.14 -6.01
CA ILE A 85 14.69 -6.51 -5.18
C ILE A 85 15.90 -7.45 -4.97
N GLU A 86 15.69 -8.76 -4.91
CA GLU A 86 16.74 -9.74 -4.64
C GLU A 86 17.66 -10.03 -5.83
N ASN A 87 17.26 -9.63 -7.04
CA ASN A 87 17.83 -10.14 -8.29
C ASN A 87 18.60 -9.10 -9.12
N GLU A 88 18.73 -7.85 -8.67
CA GLU A 88 19.34 -6.76 -9.45
C GLU A 88 20.43 -5.98 -8.70
N ASP A 89 21.50 -5.61 -9.43
CA ASP A 89 22.55 -4.69 -8.97
C ASP A 89 22.08 -3.23 -8.93
N GLU A 90 21.02 -2.88 -9.69
CA GLU A 90 20.41 -1.55 -9.72
C GLU A 90 19.11 -1.51 -8.90
N LEU A 91 18.74 -0.32 -8.41
CA LEU A 91 17.47 -0.11 -7.72
C LEU A 91 16.28 -0.33 -8.68
N VAL A 92 15.52 -1.40 -8.43
CA VAL A 92 14.24 -1.73 -9.09
C VAL A 92 13.21 -0.62 -8.91
N SER A 93 12.22 -0.53 -9.80
CA SER A 93 11.14 0.45 -9.65
C SER A 93 10.28 0.17 -8.42
N PRO A 94 9.93 1.19 -7.61
CA PRO A 94 9.00 1.03 -6.49
C PRO A 94 7.51 1.18 -6.91
N LEU A 95 7.25 1.30 -8.21
CA LEU A 95 5.89 1.44 -8.74
C LEU A 95 5.35 0.08 -9.18
N MET A 96 4.05 0.03 -9.46
CA MET A 96 3.37 -1.18 -9.93
C MET A 96 4.14 -1.81 -11.13
N PRO A 97 4.54 -3.10 -11.06
CA PRO A 97 5.27 -3.77 -12.14
C PRO A 97 4.39 -4.12 -13.35
N GLU A 98 4.99 -4.15 -14.55
CA GLU A 98 4.33 -4.59 -15.79
C GLU A 98 3.82 -6.02 -15.76
N GLY A 99 4.55 -6.94 -15.10
CA GLY A 99 4.11 -8.34 -14.99
C GLY A 99 2.70 -8.48 -14.42
N VAL A 100 2.39 -7.72 -13.36
CA VAL A 100 1.07 -7.78 -12.70
C VAL A 100 -0.05 -7.28 -13.62
N VAL A 101 0.22 -6.21 -14.38
CA VAL A 101 -0.77 -5.63 -15.29
C VAL A 101 -0.98 -6.53 -16.50
N ASN A 102 0.09 -7.04 -17.10
CA ASN A 102 0.02 -7.89 -18.28
C ASN A 102 -0.71 -9.21 -17.99
N GLU A 103 -0.39 -9.86 -16.86
CA GLU A 103 -1.10 -11.08 -16.42
C GLU A 103 -2.62 -10.87 -16.30
N ASP A 104 -3.03 -9.73 -15.75
CA ASP A 104 -4.44 -9.44 -15.53
C ASP A 104 -5.17 -8.86 -16.74
N SER A 105 -4.44 -8.21 -17.66
CA SER A 105 -5.01 -7.59 -18.86
C SER A 105 -5.66 -8.58 -19.83
N HIS A 106 -5.29 -9.85 -19.76
CA HIS A 106 -5.79 -10.88 -20.65
C HIS A 106 -6.90 -11.72 -20.00
N LEU A 107 -7.79 -12.22 -20.86
CA LEU A 107 -8.78 -13.22 -20.47
C LEU A 107 -8.08 -14.52 -20.10
N ASN A 108 -8.40 -15.09 -18.94
CA ASN A 108 -7.90 -16.42 -18.59
C ASN A 108 -8.70 -17.53 -19.30
N SER A 109 -8.33 -18.79 -19.04
CA SER A 109 -8.98 -19.95 -19.68
C SER A 109 -10.48 -20.05 -19.36
N PHE A 110 -10.85 -19.74 -18.12
CA PHE A 110 -12.24 -19.73 -17.66
C PHE A 110 -13.01 -18.60 -18.33
N ASP A 111 -12.50 -17.37 -18.31
CA ASP A 111 -13.13 -16.18 -18.89
C ASP A 111 -13.43 -16.41 -20.39
N SER A 112 -12.43 -16.90 -21.13
CA SER A 112 -12.54 -17.21 -22.55
C SER A 112 -13.60 -18.27 -22.85
N LYS A 113 -13.72 -19.30 -22.01
CA LYS A 113 -14.72 -20.36 -22.16
C LYS A 113 -16.12 -19.87 -21.76
N LEU A 114 -16.22 -19.06 -20.71
CA LEU A 114 -17.48 -18.48 -20.27
C LEU A 114 -18.08 -17.59 -21.36
N LEU A 115 -17.28 -16.68 -21.93
CA LEU A 115 -17.74 -15.78 -23.00
C LEU A 115 -18.27 -16.56 -24.20
N LYS A 116 -17.53 -17.56 -24.69
CA LYS A 116 -17.98 -18.44 -25.79
C LYS A 116 -19.30 -19.14 -25.50
N ILE A 117 -19.49 -19.64 -24.27
CA ILE A 117 -20.71 -20.35 -23.86
C ILE A 117 -21.90 -19.40 -23.70
N LEU A 118 -21.65 -18.17 -23.23
CA LEU A 118 -22.67 -17.12 -23.11
C LEU A 118 -23.12 -16.64 -24.49
N GLU A 119 -22.17 -16.36 -25.40
CA GLU A 119 -22.43 -15.97 -26.80
C GLU A 119 -23.24 -17.04 -27.54
N ALA A 120 -22.92 -18.32 -27.33
CA ALA A 120 -23.68 -19.44 -27.90
C ALA A 120 -25.08 -19.64 -27.26
N GLY A 121 -25.43 -18.86 -26.24
CA GLY A 121 -26.76 -18.86 -25.63
C GLY A 121 -27.09 -20.09 -24.79
N HIS A 122 -26.12 -20.96 -24.47
CA HIS A 122 -26.40 -22.23 -23.78
C HIS A 122 -27.00 -22.02 -22.38
N LEU A 123 -26.46 -21.07 -21.60
CA LEU A 123 -26.99 -20.78 -20.26
C LEU A 123 -28.39 -20.14 -20.30
N HIS A 124 -28.70 -19.40 -21.39
CA HIS A 124 -30.03 -18.85 -21.62
C HIS A 124 -31.05 -19.94 -21.93
N GLN A 125 -30.68 -20.92 -22.77
CA GLN A 125 -31.55 -22.04 -23.11
C GLN A 125 -31.87 -22.88 -21.87
N ILE A 126 -30.90 -23.15 -21.00
CA ILE A 126 -31.13 -23.85 -19.73
C ILE A 126 -32.11 -23.07 -18.83
N SER A 127 -31.96 -21.74 -18.75
CA SER A 127 -32.84 -20.88 -17.95
C SER A 127 -34.30 -20.88 -18.45
N MET A 128 -34.50 -20.82 -19.77
CA MET A 128 -35.81 -20.70 -20.40
C MET A 128 -36.52 -22.05 -20.59
N ARG A 129 -35.75 -23.11 -20.87
CA ARG A 129 -36.24 -24.46 -21.16
C ARG A 129 -35.43 -25.49 -20.35
N PRO A 130 -35.61 -25.51 -19.02
CA PRO A 130 -34.90 -26.45 -18.18
C PRO A 130 -35.36 -27.89 -18.43
N ARG A 131 -34.53 -28.86 -18.07
CA ARG A 131 -34.97 -30.26 -18.00
C ARG A 131 -35.81 -30.42 -16.74
N LEU A 132 -36.92 -31.13 -16.88
CA LEU A 132 -37.88 -31.39 -15.82
C LEU A 132 -37.93 -32.90 -15.58
N ASP A 133 -38.05 -33.27 -14.32
CA ASP A 133 -38.47 -34.61 -13.93
C ASP A 133 -39.89 -34.53 -13.34
N LEU A 134 -40.59 -35.66 -13.32
CA LEU A 134 -41.96 -35.75 -12.80
C LEU A 134 -41.91 -36.29 -11.38
N HIS A 135 -42.21 -35.45 -10.40
CA HIS A 135 -42.46 -35.90 -9.03
C HIS A 135 -43.90 -36.35 -8.87
N TYR A 136 -44.12 -37.43 -8.14
CA TYR A 136 -45.45 -37.97 -7.91
C TYR A 136 -45.76 -37.95 -6.42
N GLU A 137 -46.77 -37.18 -6.05
CA GLU A 137 -47.26 -37.12 -4.68
C GLU A 137 -48.64 -37.76 -4.57
N ASP A 138 -48.84 -38.56 -3.53
CA ASP A 138 -50.13 -39.16 -3.22
C ASP A 138 -50.83 -38.35 -2.11
N GLU A 139 -51.90 -37.63 -2.45
CA GLU A 139 -52.67 -36.78 -1.52
C GLU A 139 -54.15 -37.23 -1.46
N VAL A 140 -54.78 -37.12 -0.28
CA VAL A 140 -56.22 -37.37 -0.13
C VAL A 140 -57.01 -36.11 -0.51
N THR A 141 -57.64 -36.13 -1.67
CA THR A 141 -58.39 -34.98 -2.22
C THR A 141 -59.86 -35.34 -2.47
N ASP A 142 -60.69 -34.36 -2.78
CA ASP A 142 -62.08 -34.63 -3.17
C ASP A 142 -62.12 -35.46 -4.47
N VAL A 143 -63.06 -36.41 -4.55
CA VAL A 143 -63.16 -37.34 -5.69
C VAL A 143 -63.28 -36.60 -7.02
N ALA A 144 -63.94 -35.45 -7.05
CA ALA A 144 -64.08 -34.63 -8.24
C ALA A 144 -62.75 -34.06 -8.78
N ARG A 145 -61.73 -33.86 -7.91
CA ARG A 145 -60.40 -33.35 -8.28
C ARG A 145 -59.41 -34.46 -8.62
N ALA A 146 -59.72 -35.71 -8.25
CA ALA A 146 -58.86 -36.86 -8.47
C ALA A 146 -58.87 -37.31 -9.95
N LYS A 147 -57.76 -37.11 -10.68
CA LYS A 147 -57.59 -37.63 -12.05
C LYS A 147 -57.08 -39.08 -12.10
N ARG A 148 -56.21 -39.47 -11.16
CA ARG A 148 -55.62 -40.81 -11.08
C ARG A 148 -55.54 -41.26 -9.62
N LEU A 149 -55.90 -42.50 -9.35
CA LEU A 149 -55.86 -43.06 -7.99
C LEU A 149 -54.43 -43.46 -7.61
N ALA A 150 -54.06 -43.20 -6.36
CA ALA A 150 -52.80 -43.63 -5.77
C ALA A 150 -52.75 -45.14 -5.57
N LYS A 151 -51.54 -45.69 -5.45
CA LYS A 151 -51.38 -47.12 -5.08
C LYS A 151 -51.90 -47.32 -3.66
N GLY A 152 -52.88 -48.20 -3.49
CA GLY A 152 -53.52 -48.43 -2.19
C GLY A 152 -54.64 -47.44 -1.85
N ALA A 153 -55.14 -46.65 -2.81
CA ALA A 153 -56.27 -45.74 -2.61
C ALA A 153 -57.52 -46.45 -2.04
N LEU A 154 -57.81 -47.67 -2.51
CA LEU A 154 -58.93 -48.47 -2.03
C LEU A 154 -58.73 -48.95 -0.58
N VAL A 155 -57.49 -49.30 -0.21
CA VAL A 155 -57.14 -49.72 1.17
C VAL A 155 -57.27 -48.54 2.12
N HIS A 156 -56.74 -47.38 1.72
CA HIS A 156 -56.87 -46.14 2.49
C HIS A 156 -58.33 -45.72 2.65
N LEU A 157 -59.14 -45.87 1.60
CA LEU A 157 -60.56 -45.57 1.66
C LEU A 157 -61.29 -46.54 2.59
N ALA A 158 -60.96 -47.83 2.58
CA ALA A 158 -61.57 -48.81 3.47
C ALA A 158 -61.21 -48.60 4.95
N SER A 159 -60.02 -48.08 5.25
CA SER A 159 -59.55 -47.87 6.62
C SER A 159 -59.94 -46.51 7.22
N HIS A 160 -60.44 -45.56 6.42
CA HIS A 160 -60.75 -44.19 6.85
C HIS A 160 -62.19 -43.83 6.49
N SER A 161 -63.12 -44.13 7.41
CA SER A 161 -64.56 -43.90 7.24
C SER A 161 -64.95 -42.43 7.06
N GLU A 162 -64.12 -41.51 7.55
CA GLU A 162 -64.25 -40.06 7.37
C GLU A 162 -64.09 -39.60 5.91
N CYS A 163 -63.53 -40.47 5.06
CA CYS A 163 -63.41 -40.22 3.62
C CYS A 163 -64.69 -40.59 2.85
N TRP A 164 -65.71 -41.16 3.52
CA TRP A 164 -66.95 -41.62 2.89
C TRP A 164 -67.99 -40.49 2.81
N GLN A 165 -68.74 -40.46 1.71
CA GLN A 165 -69.91 -39.59 1.58
C GLN A 165 -71.17 -40.30 2.08
N ARG A 166 -71.33 -41.58 1.72
CA ARG A 166 -72.40 -42.46 2.19
C ARG A 166 -72.01 -43.93 2.02
N GLN A 167 -72.52 -44.77 2.91
CA GLN A 167 -72.40 -46.23 2.81
C GLN A 167 -73.69 -46.80 2.19
N THR A 168 -73.54 -47.73 1.25
CA THR A 168 -74.64 -48.48 0.62
C THR A 168 -74.48 -49.97 0.90
N LEU A 169 -75.55 -50.75 0.72
CA LEU A 169 -75.53 -52.21 0.92
C LEU A 169 -74.51 -52.94 0.02
N SER A 170 -74.09 -52.30 -1.07
CA SER A 170 -73.15 -52.80 -2.07
C SER A 170 -71.74 -52.22 -1.98
N GLY A 171 -71.47 -51.27 -1.07
CA GLY A 171 -70.16 -50.64 -0.94
C GLY A 171 -70.18 -49.25 -0.31
N VAL A 172 -69.09 -48.50 -0.47
CA VAL A 172 -68.95 -47.13 0.04
C VAL A 172 -68.76 -46.15 -1.10
N ILE A 173 -69.50 -45.05 -1.06
CA ILE A 173 -69.37 -43.95 -2.02
C ILE A 173 -68.41 -42.92 -1.39
N PRO A 174 -67.21 -42.74 -1.95
CA PRO A 174 -66.21 -41.85 -1.37
C PRO A 174 -66.57 -40.37 -1.56
N LYS A 175 -66.29 -39.55 -0.55
CA LYS A 175 -66.24 -38.08 -0.65
C LYS A 175 -64.83 -37.62 -1.03
N ARG A 176 -63.82 -38.23 -0.40
CA ARG A 176 -62.39 -37.98 -0.62
C ARG A 176 -61.66 -39.28 -0.93
N VAL A 177 -60.67 -39.25 -1.82
CA VAL A 177 -59.85 -40.41 -2.19
C VAL A 177 -58.38 -40.02 -2.30
N LYS A 178 -57.50 -40.93 -1.92
CA LYS A 178 -56.06 -40.81 -2.14
C LYS A 178 -55.76 -40.86 -3.64
N ALA A 179 -55.44 -39.70 -4.21
CA ALA A 179 -55.14 -39.50 -5.61
C ALA A 179 -53.65 -39.24 -5.79
N ARG A 180 -53.13 -39.60 -6.96
CA ARG A 180 -51.73 -39.34 -7.35
C ARG A 180 -51.70 -38.12 -8.25
N PHE A 181 -50.99 -37.09 -7.81
CA PHE A 181 -50.71 -35.90 -8.60
C PHE A 181 -49.31 -36.00 -9.19
N SER A 182 -49.15 -35.48 -10.40
CA SER A 182 -47.85 -35.31 -11.05
C SER A 182 -47.49 -33.83 -11.02
N GLU A 183 -46.41 -33.48 -10.34
CA GLU A 183 -45.89 -32.12 -10.29
C GLU A 183 -44.54 -32.07 -10.99
N ASP A 184 -44.28 -30.95 -11.67
CA ASP A 184 -43.00 -30.72 -12.35
C ASP A 184 -41.93 -30.42 -11.30
N ASP A 185 -40.90 -31.27 -11.24
CA ASP A 185 -39.77 -31.08 -10.34
C ASP A 185 -38.64 -30.32 -11.06
N PHE A 186 -38.49 -29.06 -10.69
CA PHE A 186 -37.40 -28.19 -11.15
C PHE A 186 -36.10 -28.40 -10.35
N ASN A 187 -36.14 -29.12 -9.23
CA ASN A 187 -35.05 -29.25 -8.28
C ASN A 187 -34.16 -30.48 -8.53
N ILE A 188 -34.17 -31.01 -9.76
CA ILE A 188 -33.23 -32.04 -10.18
C ILE A 188 -31.78 -31.59 -9.98
N TYR A 189 -30.89 -32.57 -9.84
CA TYR A 189 -29.48 -32.33 -9.55
C TYR A 189 -28.82 -31.35 -10.53
N GLU A 190 -29.09 -31.49 -11.82
CA GLU A 190 -28.50 -30.67 -12.89
C GLU A 190 -28.95 -29.21 -12.85
N ASN A 191 -30.21 -28.96 -12.51
CA ASN A 191 -30.75 -27.62 -12.34
C ASN A 191 -30.16 -26.95 -11.09
N ARG A 192 -29.93 -27.73 -10.04
CA ARG A 192 -29.18 -27.27 -8.87
C ARG A 192 -27.74 -26.91 -9.25
N VAL A 193 -27.06 -27.76 -10.04
CA VAL A 193 -25.71 -27.49 -10.55
C VAL A 193 -25.68 -26.18 -11.30
N TYR A 194 -26.62 -25.97 -12.23
CA TYR A 194 -26.77 -24.71 -12.95
C TYR A 194 -26.89 -23.50 -12.01
N ALA A 195 -27.82 -23.54 -11.06
CA ALA A 195 -28.06 -22.42 -10.16
C ALA A 195 -26.85 -22.10 -9.26
N ARG A 196 -26.22 -23.14 -8.68
CA ARG A 196 -25.04 -22.96 -7.82
C ARG A 196 -23.81 -22.54 -8.63
N LEU A 197 -23.70 -22.96 -9.89
CA LEU A 197 -22.65 -22.50 -10.79
C LEU A 197 -22.80 -21.00 -11.06
N LEU A 198 -24.01 -20.52 -11.35
CA LEU A 198 -24.25 -19.08 -11.54
C LEU A 198 -23.84 -18.24 -10.32
N ASP A 199 -24.10 -18.73 -9.10
CA ASP A 199 -23.64 -18.07 -7.87
C ASP A 199 -22.11 -17.93 -7.81
N LYS A 200 -21.39 -19.02 -8.10
CA LYS A 200 -19.92 -19.03 -8.12
C LYS A 200 -19.36 -18.14 -9.23
N ILE A 201 -19.96 -18.17 -10.42
CA ILE A 201 -19.56 -17.33 -11.56
C ILE A 201 -19.76 -15.85 -11.23
N GLU A 202 -20.92 -15.46 -10.67
CA GLU A 202 -21.17 -14.07 -10.29
C GLU A 202 -20.15 -13.59 -9.25
N GLN A 203 -19.87 -14.42 -8.24
CA GLN A 203 -18.90 -14.08 -7.19
C GLN A 203 -17.51 -13.87 -7.80
N TYR A 204 -17.06 -14.79 -8.66
CA TYR A 204 -15.77 -14.67 -9.33
C TYR A 204 -15.71 -13.45 -10.26
N LEU A 205 -16.69 -13.26 -11.14
CA LEU A 205 -16.72 -12.14 -12.08
C LEU A 205 -16.78 -10.79 -11.34
N SER A 206 -17.55 -10.69 -10.26
CA SER A 206 -17.62 -9.46 -9.46
C SER A 206 -16.26 -9.09 -8.87
N LYS A 207 -15.49 -10.09 -8.39
CA LYS A 207 -14.12 -9.88 -7.93
C LYS A 207 -13.21 -9.46 -9.08
N ARG A 208 -13.18 -10.24 -10.16
CA ARG A 208 -12.32 -10.00 -11.34
C ARG A 208 -12.55 -8.61 -11.95
N VAL A 209 -13.81 -8.21 -12.14
CA VAL A 209 -14.19 -6.87 -12.63
C VAL A 209 -13.70 -5.77 -11.68
N SER A 210 -13.81 -5.97 -10.36
CA SER A 210 -13.31 -5.00 -9.38
C SER A 210 -11.79 -4.83 -9.46
N THR A 211 -11.04 -5.92 -9.60
CA THR A 211 -9.57 -5.89 -9.75
C THR A 211 -9.17 -5.15 -11.03
N LEU A 212 -9.82 -5.47 -12.16
CA LEU A 212 -9.55 -4.83 -13.45
C LEU A 212 -9.85 -3.33 -13.43
N ARG A 213 -10.92 -2.89 -12.76
CA ARG A 213 -11.22 -1.46 -12.59
C ARG A 213 -10.13 -0.72 -11.81
N GLN A 214 -9.60 -1.34 -10.75
CA GLN A 214 -8.50 -0.75 -9.96
C GLN A 214 -7.23 -0.62 -10.79
N LEU A 215 -6.87 -1.67 -11.54
CA LEU A 215 -5.73 -1.65 -12.46
C LEU A 215 -5.92 -0.59 -13.55
N GLN A 216 -7.10 -0.54 -14.17
CA GLN A 216 -7.41 0.47 -15.18
C GLN A 216 -7.28 1.88 -14.60
N SER A 217 -7.81 2.15 -13.41
CA SER A 217 -7.67 3.45 -12.75
C SER A 217 -6.21 3.84 -12.57
N ALA A 218 -5.37 2.94 -12.04
CA ALA A 218 -3.95 3.20 -11.82
C ALA A 218 -3.17 3.43 -13.13
N VAL A 219 -3.46 2.64 -14.18
CA VAL A 219 -2.83 2.79 -15.49
C VAL A 219 -3.29 4.07 -16.20
N SER A 220 -4.59 4.37 -16.17
CA SER A 220 -5.14 5.60 -16.75
C SER A 220 -4.55 6.84 -16.09
N GLU A 221 -4.38 6.84 -14.78
CA GLU A 221 -3.73 7.94 -14.06
C GLU A 221 -2.26 8.12 -14.45
N ALA A 222 -1.52 7.02 -14.61
CA ALA A 222 -0.15 7.09 -15.12
C ALA A 222 -0.12 7.71 -16.54
N LEU A 223 -1.08 7.36 -17.41
CA LEU A 223 -1.24 7.95 -18.74
C LEU A 223 -1.59 9.43 -18.71
N GLU A 224 -2.48 9.86 -17.81
CA GLU A 224 -2.80 11.28 -17.60
C GLU A 224 -1.57 12.07 -17.16
N PHE A 225 -0.71 11.49 -16.30
CA PHE A 225 0.55 12.10 -15.90
C PHE A 225 1.52 12.31 -17.07
N TYR A 226 1.62 11.36 -18.00
CA TYR A 226 2.43 11.53 -19.22
C TYR A 226 1.95 12.70 -20.10
N GLY A 227 0.64 12.99 -20.09
CA GLY A 227 0.02 14.05 -20.87
C GLY A 227 -0.04 15.42 -20.19
N ALA A 228 0.38 15.53 -18.93
CA ALA A 228 0.29 16.77 -18.15
C ALA A 228 1.36 17.79 -18.58
N ASN A 229 0.91 18.94 -19.11
CA ASN A 229 1.79 19.99 -19.64
C ASN A 229 2.20 21.05 -18.60
N ASP A 230 1.58 21.04 -17.42
CA ASP A 230 1.81 21.98 -16.32
C ASP A 230 2.91 21.52 -15.35
N LEU A 231 3.36 20.26 -15.46
CA LEU A 231 4.41 19.70 -14.62
C LEU A 231 5.80 20.16 -15.04
N HIS A 232 6.67 20.39 -14.05
CA HIS A 232 8.05 20.74 -14.34
C HIS A 232 8.82 19.53 -14.88
N HIS A 233 9.51 19.69 -16.02
CA HIS A 233 10.19 18.60 -16.74
C HIS A 233 11.07 17.67 -15.87
N ARG A 234 11.73 18.17 -14.83
CA ARG A 234 12.54 17.35 -13.90
C ARG A 234 11.72 16.37 -13.06
N LEU A 235 10.52 16.79 -12.64
CA LEU A 235 9.60 15.92 -11.93
C LEU A 235 9.08 14.85 -12.90
N THR A 236 8.63 15.29 -14.08
CA THR A 236 8.16 14.40 -15.13
C THR A 236 9.22 13.37 -15.52
N GLN A 237 10.47 13.80 -15.74
CA GLN A 237 11.58 12.90 -16.06
C GLN A 237 11.84 11.86 -14.96
N GLU A 238 11.81 12.25 -13.69
CA GLU A 238 12.09 11.33 -12.59
C GLU A 238 10.96 10.28 -12.43
N ILE A 239 9.72 10.74 -12.45
CA ILE A 239 8.55 9.84 -12.38
C ILE A 239 8.50 8.94 -13.62
N CYS A 240 8.72 9.49 -14.82
CA CYS A 240 8.81 8.72 -16.06
C CYS A 240 10.00 7.76 -16.08
N ARG A 241 11.10 8.05 -15.39
CA ARG A 241 12.23 7.13 -15.24
C ARG A 241 11.86 5.95 -14.36
N LEU A 242 11.20 6.19 -13.22
CA LEU A 242 10.71 5.15 -12.32
C LEU A 242 9.62 4.30 -12.99
N TRP A 243 8.67 4.94 -13.66
CA TRP A 243 7.68 4.24 -14.48
C TRP A 243 8.35 3.54 -15.65
N GLY A 244 9.30 4.16 -16.34
CA GLY A 244 10.06 3.61 -17.47
C GLY A 244 10.76 2.29 -17.16
N LYS A 245 11.22 2.14 -15.93
CA LYS A 245 11.77 0.88 -15.39
C LYS A 245 10.70 -0.19 -15.18
N ALA A 246 9.46 0.21 -14.95
CA ALA A 246 8.32 -0.69 -14.78
C ALA A 246 7.53 -0.94 -16.08
N PHE A 247 7.44 0.05 -16.98
CA PHE A 247 6.66 0.13 -18.22
C PHE A 247 7.24 1.16 -19.20
N THR A 248 7.21 0.86 -20.50
CA THR A 248 7.36 1.87 -21.56
C THR A 248 6.03 2.56 -21.89
N GLN A 249 6.04 3.79 -22.42
CA GLN A 249 4.80 4.51 -22.80
C GLN A 249 3.92 3.73 -23.80
N ASP A 250 4.56 3.07 -24.78
CA ASP A 250 3.87 2.24 -25.76
C ASP A 250 3.25 0.99 -25.13
N SER A 251 3.96 0.32 -24.20
CA SER A 251 3.42 -0.83 -23.47
C SER A 251 2.28 -0.42 -22.53
N THR A 252 2.38 0.71 -21.83
CA THR A 252 1.31 1.23 -20.96
C THR A 252 0.04 1.50 -21.74
N SER A 253 0.17 2.09 -22.94
CA SER A 253 -0.98 2.39 -23.80
C SER A 253 -1.66 1.10 -24.29
N LYS A 254 -0.89 0.12 -24.77
CA LYS A 254 -1.42 -1.20 -25.19
C LYS A 254 -2.06 -1.96 -24.04
N ALA A 255 -1.44 -1.95 -22.86
CA ALA A 255 -1.98 -2.58 -21.66
C ALA A 255 -3.31 -1.94 -21.24
N SER A 256 -3.41 -0.61 -21.31
CA SER A 256 -4.65 0.14 -21.04
C SER A 256 -5.78 -0.24 -22.01
N GLU A 257 -5.51 -0.28 -23.31
CA GLU A 257 -6.49 -0.69 -24.33
C GLU A 257 -6.97 -2.13 -24.12
N GLN A 258 -6.04 -3.04 -23.84
CA GLN A 258 -6.33 -4.45 -23.61
C GLN A 258 -7.13 -4.66 -22.32
N LEU A 259 -6.77 -3.96 -21.23
CA LEU A 259 -7.52 -3.93 -19.98
C LEU A 259 -8.95 -3.43 -20.19
N ALA A 260 -9.12 -2.32 -20.90
CA ALA A 260 -10.43 -1.73 -21.18
C ALA A 260 -11.34 -2.71 -21.94
N LYS A 261 -10.79 -3.36 -22.97
CA LYS A 261 -11.50 -4.38 -23.75
C LYS A 261 -11.91 -5.58 -22.89
N THR A 262 -11.00 -6.12 -22.10
CA THR A 262 -11.29 -7.27 -21.23
C THR A 262 -12.30 -6.91 -20.14
N LEU A 263 -12.20 -5.71 -19.56
CA LEU A 263 -13.17 -5.21 -18.60
C LEU A 263 -14.57 -5.12 -19.20
N GLU A 264 -14.73 -4.52 -20.39
CA GLU A 264 -16.02 -4.42 -21.08
C GLU A 264 -16.66 -5.80 -21.31
N GLN A 265 -15.88 -6.76 -21.79
CA GLN A 265 -16.34 -8.13 -22.02
C GLN A 265 -16.83 -8.80 -20.73
N LEU A 266 -16.09 -8.65 -19.62
CA LEU A 266 -16.44 -9.27 -18.34
C LEU A 266 -17.59 -8.55 -17.63
N GLU A 267 -17.73 -7.23 -17.78
CA GLU A 267 -18.89 -6.48 -17.29
C GLU A 267 -20.18 -6.91 -18.01
N SER A 268 -20.12 -7.09 -19.33
CA SER A 268 -21.22 -7.64 -20.12
C SER A 268 -21.59 -9.05 -19.66
N ALA A 269 -20.60 -9.93 -19.48
CA ALA A 269 -20.82 -11.29 -18.97
C ALA A 269 -21.45 -11.29 -17.56
N LEU A 270 -20.98 -10.42 -16.66
CA LEU A 270 -21.53 -10.25 -15.32
C LEU A 270 -22.98 -9.76 -15.37
N GLY A 271 -23.29 -8.83 -16.26
CA GLY A 271 -24.65 -8.35 -16.53
C GLY A 271 -25.58 -9.49 -16.98
N ILE A 272 -25.12 -10.33 -17.91
CA ILE A 272 -25.86 -11.51 -18.38
C ILE A 272 -26.11 -12.50 -17.24
N VAL A 273 -25.08 -12.84 -16.47
CA VAL A 273 -25.18 -13.78 -15.33
C VAL A 273 -26.16 -13.27 -14.27
N ARG A 274 -26.09 -11.99 -13.92
CA ARG A 274 -27.07 -11.35 -13.02
C ARG A 274 -28.48 -11.39 -13.60
N GLY A 275 -28.63 -11.16 -14.89
CA GLY A 275 -29.92 -11.28 -15.59
C GLY A 275 -30.48 -12.70 -15.53
N LEU A 276 -29.66 -13.73 -15.71
CA LEU A 276 -30.07 -15.14 -15.60
C LEU A 276 -30.53 -15.51 -14.18
N LYS A 277 -29.96 -14.89 -13.15
CA LYS A 277 -30.38 -15.08 -11.75
C LYS A 277 -31.70 -14.39 -11.40
N GLN A 278 -32.14 -13.42 -12.19
CA GLN A 278 -33.38 -12.68 -11.94
C GLN A 278 -34.61 -13.30 -12.63
N ARG A 279 -34.44 -14.38 -13.40
CA ARG A 279 -35.52 -14.99 -14.20
C ARG A 279 -35.33 -16.49 -14.43
N GLY A 280 -36.38 -17.15 -14.94
CA GLY A 280 -36.32 -18.53 -15.40
C GLY A 280 -35.99 -19.54 -14.30
N LEU A 281 -35.28 -20.61 -14.67
CA LEU A 281 -34.98 -21.76 -13.80
C LEU A 281 -34.39 -21.37 -12.44
N TYR A 282 -33.56 -20.33 -12.36
CA TYR A 282 -32.87 -19.98 -11.11
C TYR A 282 -33.83 -19.67 -9.96
N LEU A 283 -34.98 -19.03 -10.26
CA LEU A 283 -35.98 -18.69 -9.25
C LEU A 283 -36.79 -19.89 -8.74
N LEU A 284 -36.81 -20.97 -9.52
CA LEU A 284 -37.59 -22.18 -9.25
C LEU A 284 -36.80 -23.23 -8.46
N VAL A 285 -35.48 -23.10 -8.40
CA VAL A 285 -34.58 -24.02 -7.68
C VAL A 285 -34.41 -23.60 -6.22
N SER A 286 -34.49 -24.56 -5.29
CA SER A 286 -34.31 -24.28 -3.86
C SER A 286 -32.90 -23.80 -3.52
N ARG A 287 -32.80 -22.74 -2.69
CA ARG A 287 -31.52 -22.17 -2.23
C ARG A 287 -30.83 -23.02 -1.16
N ALA A 288 -31.56 -23.87 -0.45
CA ALA A 288 -31.02 -24.70 0.63
C ALA A 288 -30.17 -25.88 0.09
N ALA A 289 -30.31 -26.18 -1.19
CA ALA A 289 -29.79 -27.40 -1.79
C ALA A 289 -28.32 -27.22 -2.25
N GLN A 290 -27.39 -27.19 -1.29
CA GLN A 290 -25.95 -27.13 -1.54
C GLN A 290 -25.43 -28.37 -2.30
N ILE A 291 -24.37 -28.20 -3.09
CA ILE A 291 -23.71 -29.26 -3.84
C ILE A 291 -22.30 -29.39 -3.28
N GLY A 292 -21.85 -30.62 -3.03
CA GLY A 292 -20.49 -30.88 -2.57
C GLY A 292 -19.44 -30.48 -3.61
N ASP A 293 -18.17 -30.47 -3.20
CA ASP A 293 -17.06 -30.02 -4.08
C ASP A 293 -16.81 -30.94 -5.29
N GLY A 294 -17.32 -32.18 -5.24
CA GLY A 294 -17.28 -33.13 -6.35
C GLY A 294 -18.56 -33.09 -7.20
N LEU A 295 -18.41 -32.81 -8.49
CA LEU A 295 -19.52 -32.88 -9.44
C LEU A 295 -19.70 -34.31 -9.96
N HIS A 296 -20.87 -34.91 -9.73
CA HIS A 296 -21.25 -36.17 -10.36
C HIS A 296 -21.66 -35.93 -11.82
N LEU A 297 -20.98 -36.59 -12.77
CA LEU A 297 -21.33 -36.54 -14.19
C LEU A 297 -22.50 -37.48 -14.46
N THR A 298 -23.68 -36.90 -14.71
CA THR A 298 -24.88 -37.63 -15.13
C THR A 298 -24.98 -37.71 -16.65
N ASN A 299 -25.93 -38.49 -17.18
CA ASN A 299 -26.17 -38.56 -18.62
C ASN A 299 -26.57 -37.21 -19.21
N ILE A 300 -27.36 -36.40 -18.46
CA ILE A 300 -27.77 -35.06 -18.87
C ILE A 300 -26.55 -34.13 -18.91
N LEU A 301 -25.72 -34.11 -17.85
CA LEU A 301 -24.50 -33.31 -17.81
C LEU A 301 -23.42 -33.77 -18.80
N SER A 302 -23.51 -34.98 -19.35
CA SER A 302 -22.53 -35.50 -20.30
C SER A 302 -22.93 -35.28 -21.76
N HIS A 303 -24.21 -35.47 -22.10
CA HIS A 303 -24.65 -35.59 -23.50
C HIS A 303 -25.66 -34.54 -23.96
N ASP A 304 -26.35 -33.85 -23.04
CA ASP A 304 -27.31 -32.83 -23.44
C ASP A 304 -26.60 -31.63 -24.10
N GLN A 305 -27.20 -31.10 -25.17
CA GLN A 305 -26.63 -30.02 -25.98
C GLN A 305 -26.22 -28.79 -25.16
N HIS A 306 -26.96 -28.47 -24.09
CA HIS A 306 -26.72 -27.29 -23.27
C HIS A 306 -26.09 -27.65 -21.92
N TYR A 307 -26.57 -28.69 -21.25
CA TYR A 307 -26.08 -29.03 -19.90
C TYR A 307 -24.63 -29.54 -19.88
N ARG A 308 -24.12 -30.08 -21.00
CA ARG A 308 -22.71 -30.52 -21.12
C ARG A 308 -21.68 -29.42 -20.87
N HIS A 309 -22.09 -28.16 -20.96
CA HIS A 309 -21.22 -27.01 -20.73
C HIS A 309 -21.05 -26.66 -19.24
N LEU A 310 -21.95 -27.11 -18.36
CA LEU A 310 -21.89 -26.81 -16.93
C LEU A 310 -20.69 -27.47 -16.23
N PRO A 311 -20.38 -28.77 -16.44
CA PRO A 311 -19.20 -29.39 -15.85
C PRO A 311 -17.89 -28.75 -16.30
N ILE A 312 -17.81 -28.32 -17.56
CA ILE A 312 -16.64 -27.65 -18.12
C ILE A 312 -16.39 -26.34 -17.38
N LEU A 313 -17.41 -25.49 -17.26
CA LEU A 313 -17.31 -24.23 -16.53
C LEU A 313 -17.03 -24.44 -15.04
N TRP A 314 -17.65 -25.44 -14.42
CA TRP A 314 -17.42 -25.76 -13.00
C TRP A 314 -15.96 -26.13 -12.72
N ASN A 315 -15.39 -27.00 -13.55
CA ASN A 315 -14.00 -27.45 -13.38
C ASN A 315 -13.00 -26.33 -13.66
N GLU A 316 -13.21 -25.55 -14.72
CA GLU A 316 -12.36 -24.38 -15.02
C GLU A 316 -12.43 -23.35 -13.90
N LEU A 317 -13.62 -23.03 -13.42
CA LEU A 317 -13.80 -22.09 -12.31
C LEU A 317 -13.14 -22.60 -11.03
N ARG A 318 -13.23 -23.91 -10.77
CA ARG A 318 -12.57 -24.55 -9.64
C ARG A 318 -11.05 -24.47 -9.76
N ASN A 319 -10.48 -24.58 -10.96
CA ASN A 319 -9.04 -24.45 -11.15
C ASN A 319 -8.56 -23.01 -10.91
N VAL A 320 -9.37 -22.01 -11.29
CA VAL A 320 -9.04 -20.59 -11.08
C VAL A 320 -9.23 -20.16 -9.61
N ILE A 321 -10.27 -20.67 -8.93
CA ILE A 321 -10.54 -20.35 -7.51
C ILE A 321 -9.76 -21.25 -6.54
N GLY A 322 -9.30 -22.42 -7.00
CA GLY A 322 -8.92 -23.56 -6.18
C GLY A 322 -7.60 -23.41 -5.42
N GLY A 323 -7.67 -22.84 -4.21
CA GLY A 323 -6.64 -22.96 -3.18
C GLY A 323 -7.17 -23.72 -1.96
N LYS A 324 -6.30 -24.47 -1.27
CA LYS A 324 -6.61 -24.92 0.09
C LYS A 324 -6.82 -23.68 0.95
N ARG A 325 -7.86 -23.68 1.80
CA ARG A 325 -8.01 -22.61 2.80
C ARG A 325 -6.78 -22.68 3.70
N PRO A 326 -6.00 -21.59 3.82
CA PRO A 326 -4.80 -21.62 4.62
C PRO A 326 -5.16 -21.84 6.08
N THR A 327 -4.34 -22.62 6.78
CA THR A 327 -4.47 -22.82 8.23
C THR A 327 -4.21 -21.49 8.97
N PRO A 328 -4.65 -21.34 10.23
CA PRO A 328 -4.35 -20.13 11.00
C PRO A 328 -2.83 -19.86 11.10
N GLU A 329 -2.02 -20.91 11.23
CA GLU A 329 -0.56 -20.78 11.26
C GLU A 329 0.01 -20.28 9.93
N GLU A 330 -0.43 -20.84 8.80
CA GLU A 330 -0.04 -20.38 7.45
C GLU A 330 -0.45 -18.93 7.21
N ARG A 331 -1.63 -18.51 7.69
CA ARG A 331 -2.09 -17.12 7.59
C ARG A 331 -1.24 -16.18 8.43
N ARG A 332 -0.91 -16.57 9.66
CA ARG A 332 -0.04 -15.79 10.54
C ARG A 332 1.33 -15.61 9.90
N GLU A 333 1.93 -16.68 9.37
CA GLU A 333 3.23 -16.63 8.68
C GLU A 333 3.19 -15.74 7.44
N ARG A 334 2.12 -15.83 6.63
CA ARG A 334 1.87 -14.94 5.50
C ARG A 334 1.80 -13.48 5.94
N ASN A 335 1.03 -13.17 6.98
CA ASN A 335 0.85 -11.79 7.45
C ASN A 335 2.12 -11.21 8.09
N GLU A 336 2.92 -12.03 8.77
CA GLU A 336 4.28 -11.65 9.21
C GLU A 336 5.19 -11.40 8.01
N GLY A 337 5.11 -12.25 6.98
CA GLY A 337 5.79 -12.10 5.70
C GLY A 337 5.47 -10.76 5.04
N LEU A 338 4.18 -10.45 4.87
CA LEU A 338 3.71 -9.19 4.27
C LEU A 338 4.22 -7.95 5.01
N ASN A 339 4.33 -7.98 6.35
CA ASN A 339 4.92 -6.87 7.09
C ASN A 339 6.42 -6.69 6.79
N ARG A 340 7.16 -7.80 6.58
CA ARG A 340 8.57 -7.75 6.14
C ARG A 340 8.69 -7.24 4.70
N THR A 341 7.86 -7.75 3.79
CA THR A 341 7.77 -7.30 2.39
C THR A 341 7.50 -5.79 2.33
N TYR A 342 6.52 -5.30 3.10
CA TYR A 342 6.20 -3.87 3.14
C TYR A 342 7.32 -3.02 3.76
N SER A 343 8.03 -3.53 4.76
CA SER A 343 9.23 -2.88 5.30
C SER A 343 10.33 -2.75 4.24
N ARG A 344 10.60 -3.82 3.49
CA ARG A 344 11.59 -3.80 2.39
C ARG A 344 11.18 -2.83 1.28
N TYR A 345 9.89 -2.79 0.94
CA TYR A 345 9.33 -1.83 0.01
C TYR A 345 9.55 -0.37 0.46
N ALA A 346 9.29 -0.04 1.73
CA ALA A 346 9.60 1.28 2.28
C ALA A 346 11.10 1.61 2.21
N GLY A 347 11.95 0.63 2.48
CA GLY A 347 13.39 0.73 2.30
C GLY A 347 13.80 1.04 0.86
N LEU A 348 13.18 0.37 -0.13
CA LEU A 348 13.41 0.63 -1.55
C LEU A 348 13.06 2.07 -1.91
N VAL A 349 11.89 2.57 -1.47
CA VAL A 349 11.47 3.96 -1.71
C VAL A 349 12.43 4.96 -1.05
N LEU A 350 12.87 4.69 0.17
CA LEU A 350 13.89 5.50 0.85
C LEU A 350 15.22 5.51 0.11
N ARG A 351 15.68 4.37 -0.42
CA ARG A 351 16.91 4.30 -1.22
C ARG A 351 16.80 5.18 -2.46
N HIS A 352 15.69 5.10 -3.20
CA HIS A 352 15.44 6.02 -4.33
C HIS A 352 15.43 7.49 -3.90
N ALA A 353 14.80 7.81 -2.77
CA ALA A 353 14.80 9.17 -2.23
C ALA A 353 16.20 9.65 -1.81
N LEU A 354 17.08 8.75 -1.38
CA LEU A 354 18.44 9.05 -0.91
C LEU A 354 19.51 8.97 -2.01
N THR A 355 19.17 8.52 -3.23
CA THR A 355 20.11 8.44 -4.37
C THR A 355 20.98 9.70 -4.56
N PRO A 356 20.45 10.95 -4.43
CA PRO A 356 21.29 12.15 -4.57
C PRO A 356 22.42 12.29 -3.52
N TYR A 357 22.31 11.59 -2.39
CA TYR A 357 23.23 11.68 -1.25
C TYR A 357 24.08 10.42 -1.06
N LEU A 358 23.48 9.24 -1.24
CA LEU A 358 24.11 7.94 -1.01
C LEU A 358 24.49 7.20 -2.30
N GLY A 359 23.96 7.62 -3.47
CA GLY A 359 24.06 6.82 -4.68
C GLY A 359 23.35 5.48 -4.51
N THR A 360 24.02 4.38 -4.84
CA THR A 360 23.54 3.00 -4.67
C THR A 360 23.88 2.39 -3.30
N GLU A 361 24.77 3.05 -2.56
CA GLU A 361 25.32 2.59 -1.30
C GLU A 361 24.38 2.86 -0.11
N PHE A 362 24.70 2.26 1.04
CA PHE A 362 23.99 2.52 2.30
C PHE A 362 24.66 3.59 3.16
N SER A 363 25.87 4.03 2.82
CA SER A 363 26.58 5.09 3.54
C SER A 363 27.44 5.92 2.61
N SER A 364 27.51 7.22 2.86
CA SER A 364 28.33 8.16 2.08
C SER A 364 28.72 9.38 2.92
N ASN A 365 29.81 10.05 2.54
CA ASN A 365 30.14 11.35 3.11
C ASN A 365 29.26 12.44 2.50
N TRP A 366 28.60 13.21 3.36
CA TRP A 366 27.77 14.35 3.00
C TRP A 366 28.09 15.53 3.91
N ALA A 367 28.56 16.63 3.32
CA ALA A 367 28.90 17.87 4.03
C ALA A 367 29.89 17.68 5.21
N GLY A 368 30.83 16.73 5.09
CA GLY A 368 31.78 16.41 6.15
C GLY A 368 31.23 15.51 7.25
N LEU A 369 30.00 15.00 7.10
CA LEU A 369 29.38 14.01 7.99
C LEU A 369 29.26 12.66 7.25
N ASN A 370 29.24 11.55 7.98
CA ASN A 370 28.86 10.26 7.41
C ASN A 370 27.35 10.08 7.57
N LEU A 371 26.65 9.98 6.44
CA LEU A 371 25.23 9.70 6.33
C LEU A 371 25.05 8.20 6.05
N LYS A 372 24.22 7.51 6.84
CA LYS A 372 24.05 6.06 6.78
C LYS A 372 22.59 5.65 6.89
N LEU A 373 22.12 4.80 5.99
CA LEU A 373 20.80 4.16 6.03
C LEU A 373 20.93 2.74 6.58
N ARG A 374 20.14 2.39 7.60
CA ARG A 374 20.14 1.05 8.22
C ARG A 374 18.73 0.58 8.52
N GLN A 375 18.46 -0.71 8.32
CA GLN A 375 17.24 -1.36 8.80
C GLN A 375 17.42 -1.88 10.23
N VAL A 376 16.47 -1.63 11.12
CA VAL A 376 16.42 -2.11 12.50
C VAL A 376 15.08 -2.83 12.72
N GLY A 377 15.10 -4.15 12.68
CA GLY A 377 13.86 -4.94 12.67
C GLY A 377 13.04 -4.65 11.41
N LEU A 378 11.84 -4.11 11.58
CA LEU A 378 10.97 -3.69 10.46
C LEU A 378 11.10 -2.20 10.13
N ASP A 379 11.86 -1.44 10.92
CA ASP A 379 11.93 0.01 10.82
C ASP A 379 13.23 0.43 10.12
N TRP A 380 13.24 1.61 9.52
CA TRP A 380 14.40 2.15 8.79
C TRP A 380 14.91 3.42 9.46
N GLN A 381 16.22 3.54 9.61
CA GLN A 381 16.87 4.67 10.26
C GLN A 381 17.88 5.32 9.32
N LEU A 382 17.79 6.63 9.15
CA LEU A 382 18.82 7.47 8.57
C LEU A 382 19.64 8.09 9.70
N LEU A 383 20.93 7.82 9.71
CA LEU A 383 21.86 8.19 10.78
C LEU A 383 22.90 9.20 10.26
N LEU A 384 23.31 10.10 11.15
CA LEU A 384 24.42 11.02 10.96
C LEU A 384 25.52 10.74 11.99
N SER A 385 26.77 10.76 11.56
CA SER A 385 27.94 10.65 12.44
C SER A 385 29.07 11.57 11.99
N LEU A 386 29.93 11.95 12.94
CA LEU A 386 31.09 12.83 12.70
C LEU A 386 32.31 12.05 12.18
N ASP A 387 32.39 10.77 12.49
CA ASP A 387 33.48 9.89 12.14
C ASP A 387 32.97 8.47 11.86
N ASP A 388 33.76 7.67 11.13
CA ASP A 388 33.44 6.27 10.81
C ASP A 388 33.48 5.34 12.04
N SER A 389 33.84 5.86 13.22
CA SER A 389 34.10 5.05 14.41
C SER A 389 32.83 4.54 15.10
N ASN A 390 31.62 4.80 14.56
CA ASN A 390 30.30 4.42 15.12
C ASN A 390 30.05 4.89 16.58
N ARG A 391 30.94 5.67 17.21
CA ARG A 391 30.87 6.01 18.65
C ARG A 391 29.84 7.08 18.98
N ALA A 392 29.33 7.82 17.99
CA ALA A 392 28.34 8.88 18.16
C ALA A 392 27.38 8.99 16.95
N GLU A 393 26.69 7.89 16.59
CA GLU A 393 25.61 7.92 15.60
C GLU A 393 24.36 8.63 16.18
N ARG A 394 23.83 9.64 15.48
CA ARG A 394 22.53 10.28 15.76
C ARG A 394 21.51 9.87 14.71
N VAL A 395 20.32 9.42 15.15
CA VAL A 395 19.20 9.13 14.24
C VAL A 395 18.57 10.44 13.77
N LEU A 396 18.64 10.73 12.48
CA LEU A 396 18.01 11.91 11.88
C LEU A 396 16.55 11.64 11.48
N LEU A 397 16.29 10.46 10.94
CA LEU A 397 14.96 10.02 10.50
C LEU A 397 14.75 8.57 10.88
N GLU A 398 13.63 8.26 11.51
CA GLU A 398 13.10 6.91 11.71
C GLU A 398 11.81 6.77 10.90
N VAL A 399 11.79 5.82 9.97
CA VAL A 399 10.59 5.43 9.23
C VAL A 399 10.09 4.12 9.78
N VAL A 400 8.83 4.09 10.21
CA VAL A 400 8.14 2.91 10.72
C VAL A 400 7.10 2.48 9.68
N PRO A 401 7.41 1.47 8.84
CA PRO A 401 6.45 0.91 7.91
C PRO A 401 5.41 0.10 8.68
N TRP A 402 4.15 0.48 8.52
CA TRP A 402 3.02 -0.23 9.11
C TRP A 402 2.08 -0.70 8.00
N MET A 403 1.97 -2.02 7.87
CA MET A 403 1.05 -2.69 6.94
C MET A 403 -0.39 -2.67 7.45
N GLY A 404 -0.88 -1.46 7.77
CA GLY A 404 -2.25 -1.19 8.16
C GLY A 404 -3.14 -0.99 6.94
N LEU A 405 -4.14 -1.84 6.77
CA LEU A 405 -5.04 -1.84 5.60
C LEU A 405 -6.32 -0.99 5.80
N GLY A 406 -6.39 -0.27 6.91
CA GLY A 406 -7.51 0.62 7.26
C GLY A 406 -7.09 2.06 7.47
N ASP A 407 -7.99 2.85 8.03
CA ASP A 407 -7.74 4.25 8.38
C ASP A 407 -6.73 4.37 9.53
N ARG A 408 -6.13 5.56 9.66
CA ARG A 408 -5.17 5.84 10.74
C ARG A 408 -5.83 5.64 12.11
N PRO A 409 -5.13 5.11 13.11
CA PRO A 409 -5.63 5.06 14.48
C PRO A 409 -5.92 6.49 15.01
N GLU A 410 -7.09 6.69 15.59
CA GLU A 410 -7.47 7.96 16.22
C GLU A 410 -6.60 8.27 17.45
N GLY A 411 -6.39 9.56 17.74
CA GLY A 411 -5.70 10.00 18.96
C GLY A 411 -4.18 9.88 18.95
N PHE A 412 -3.56 9.71 17.77
CA PHE A 412 -2.10 9.76 17.66
C PHE A 412 -1.63 11.23 17.78
N PRO A 413 -0.79 11.57 18.78
CA PRO A 413 -0.34 12.95 18.95
C PRO A 413 0.57 13.35 17.80
N ALA A 414 0.18 14.41 17.06
CA ALA A 414 0.99 15.02 16.00
C ALA A 414 2.34 15.60 16.50
N GLU A 415 2.49 15.75 17.83
CA GLU A 415 3.53 16.56 18.47
C GLU A 415 4.67 15.75 19.13
N GLN A 416 5.02 14.56 18.64
CA GLN A 416 6.17 13.81 19.18
C GLN A 416 7.48 14.02 18.42
N ASN A 417 7.44 14.68 17.26
CA ASN A 417 8.67 15.00 16.53
C ASN A 417 9.34 16.21 17.18
N ASP A 418 10.45 15.96 17.88
CA ASP A 418 11.40 17.03 18.16
C ASP A 418 12.05 17.40 16.82
N GLU A 419 11.51 18.43 16.18
CA GLU A 419 11.98 18.89 14.86
C GLU A 419 13.47 19.28 14.83
N ARG A 420 14.18 19.25 15.98
CA ARG A 420 15.61 19.50 16.09
C ARG A 420 16.48 18.25 16.19
N LEU A 421 15.95 17.09 16.58
CA LEU A 421 16.78 15.93 16.96
C LEU A 421 16.55 14.68 16.11
N SER A 422 15.30 14.32 15.83
CA SER A 422 14.97 13.13 15.05
C SER A 422 13.51 13.18 14.59
N ALA A 423 13.25 13.00 13.29
CA ALA A 423 11.89 12.84 12.79
C ALA A 423 11.48 11.37 12.84
N ARG A 424 10.30 11.06 13.40
CA ARG A 424 9.67 9.75 13.28
C ARG A 424 8.48 9.85 12.33
N ILE A 425 8.47 9.00 11.32
CA ILE A 425 7.47 8.99 10.26
C ILE A 425 6.88 7.59 10.10
N LEU A 426 5.55 7.53 10.12
CA LEU A 426 4.78 6.31 9.92
C LEU A 426 4.42 6.20 8.44
N ALA A 427 4.95 5.17 7.77
CA ALA A 427 4.63 4.89 6.38
C ALA A 427 3.46 3.90 6.31
N TRP A 428 2.38 4.27 5.63
CA TRP A 428 1.16 3.46 5.57
C TRP A 428 0.53 3.40 4.17
N PRO A 429 -0.08 2.28 3.74
CA PRO A 429 -0.60 2.10 2.38
C PRO A 429 -1.72 3.06 1.95
N ASN A 430 -2.57 3.46 2.89
CA ASN A 430 -3.84 4.16 2.65
C ASN A 430 -4.69 3.65 1.49
N LEU A 431 -5.14 2.40 1.54
CA LEU A 431 -5.96 1.85 0.47
C LEU A 431 -7.39 2.41 0.43
N SER A 432 -7.85 3.14 1.46
CA SER A 432 -9.20 3.72 1.52
C SER A 432 -9.37 5.02 0.73
N ASP A 433 -8.28 5.73 0.40
CA ASP A 433 -8.36 6.92 -0.45
C ASP A 433 -8.23 6.49 -1.92
N ASP A 434 -9.23 6.87 -2.73
CA ASP A 434 -9.23 6.66 -4.18
C ASP A 434 -8.64 7.87 -4.93
N ARG A 435 -8.31 8.96 -4.21
CA ARG A 435 -7.53 10.06 -4.78
C ARG A 435 -6.06 9.69 -4.76
N PHE A 436 -5.64 9.04 -5.83
CA PHE A 436 -4.22 8.80 -6.11
C PHE A 436 -3.46 10.10 -6.51
N TYR A 437 -4.18 11.23 -6.64
CA TYR A 437 -3.58 12.55 -6.83
C TYR A 437 -3.07 13.20 -5.54
N SER A 438 -1.80 12.94 -5.26
CA SER A 438 -0.73 13.97 -5.24
C SER A 438 -1.08 15.35 -4.67
N GLY A 439 -0.87 15.51 -3.37
CA GLY A 439 -0.83 16.81 -2.70
C GLY A 439 -0.25 16.69 -1.29
N GLU A 440 -0.03 17.82 -0.62
CA GLU A 440 0.48 17.83 0.76
C GLU A 440 -0.40 17.03 1.72
N ALA A 441 -1.70 16.84 1.42
CA ALA A 441 -2.65 16.04 2.20
C ALA A 441 -2.28 14.54 2.33
N ALA A 442 -1.43 14.02 1.46
CA ALA A 442 -0.90 12.64 1.55
C ALA A 442 0.17 12.46 2.65
N SER A 443 0.55 13.57 3.30
CA SER A 443 1.48 13.62 4.42
C SER A 443 0.93 14.52 5.53
N ASP A 444 1.17 14.14 6.77
CA ASP A 444 1.06 15.03 7.93
C ASP A 444 2.35 14.85 8.76
N SER A 445 2.56 15.70 9.76
CA SER A 445 3.70 15.75 10.68
C SER A 445 4.29 14.39 11.09
N ALA A 446 3.47 13.34 11.26
CA ALA A 446 3.91 12.01 11.65
C ALA A 446 3.58 10.89 10.64
N TRP A 447 2.81 11.16 9.57
CA TRP A 447 2.27 10.13 8.69
C TRP A 447 2.57 10.42 7.22
N VAL A 448 3.00 9.42 6.47
CA VAL A 448 3.22 9.52 5.02
C VAL A 448 2.57 8.32 4.33
N GLN A 449 1.72 8.59 3.35
CA GLN A 449 1.15 7.56 2.49
C GLN A 449 2.26 6.94 1.61
N LEU A 450 2.26 5.60 1.51
CA LEU A 450 3.25 4.85 0.77
C LEU A 450 2.62 3.64 0.08
N SER A 451 2.51 3.72 -1.25
CA SER A 451 1.86 2.69 -2.06
C SER A 451 2.49 2.61 -3.46
N PRO A 452 2.65 1.41 -4.05
CA PRO A 452 3.12 1.25 -5.43
C PRO A 452 2.19 1.86 -6.50
N PHE A 453 0.95 2.17 -6.13
CA PHE A 453 0.01 2.86 -7.03
C PHE A 453 0.30 4.36 -7.15
N ASP A 454 1.04 4.96 -6.20
CA ASP A 454 1.26 6.39 -6.18
C ASP A 454 2.62 6.79 -6.78
N PRO A 455 2.63 7.52 -7.92
CA PRO A 455 3.86 7.97 -8.56
C PRO A 455 4.67 8.97 -7.75
N TYR A 456 4.06 9.68 -6.79
CA TYR A 456 4.74 10.71 -5.98
C TYR A 456 5.39 10.14 -4.70
N GLY A 457 5.30 8.84 -4.44
CA GLY A 457 5.84 8.23 -3.21
C GLY A 457 7.31 8.57 -2.96
N VAL A 458 8.16 8.37 -3.97
CA VAL A 458 9.61 8.69 -3.88
C VAL A 458 9.84 10.20 -3.69
N GLU A 459 9.06 11.04 -4.36
CA GLU A 459 9.18 12.50 -4.25
C GLU A 459 8.77 13.01 -2.85
N ARG A 460 7.77 12.38 -2.20
CA ARG A 460 7.37 12.72 -0.82
C ARG A 460 8.46 12.38 0.19
N PHE A 461 9.00 11.16 0.13
CA PHE A 461 10.13 10.77 0.98
C PHE A 461 11.37 11.61 0.66
N GLY A 462 11.58 11.95 -0.62
CA GLY A 462 12.63 12.85 -1.06
C GLY A 462 12.54 14.24 -0.43
N ARG A 463 11.34 14.85 -0.41
CA ARG A 463 11.10 16.16 0.22
C ARG A 463 11.40 16.12 1.71
N LEU A 464 10.96 15.07 2.41
CA LEU A 464 11.21 14.88 3.84
C LEU A 464 12.72 14.81 4.13
N VAL A 465 13.45 13.97 3.38
CA VAL A 465 14.90 13.84 3.52
C VAL A 465 15.60 15.17 3.19
N ASP A 466 15.20 15.85 2.11
CA ASP A 466 15.77 17.14 1.72
C ASP A 466 15.54 18.20 2.79
N GLN A 467 14.35 18.29 3.37
CA GLN A 467 14.04 19.22 4.45
C GLN A 467 14.93 18.96 5.68
N LEU A 468 15.08 17.70 6.10
CA LEU A 468 15.91 17.33 7.25
C LEU A 468 17.38 17.66 7.02
N LEU A 469 17.93 17.27 5.86
CA LEU A 469 19.32 17.53 5.52
C LEU A 469 19.59 19.02 5.31
N GLN A 470 18.69 19.75 4.66
CA GLN A 470 18.85 21.21 4.55
C GLN A 470 18.78 21.87 5.93
N ARG A 471 17.88 21.44 6.82
CA ARG A 471 17.80 21.95 8.21
C ARG A 471 19.11 21.75 8.95
N GLU A 472 19.76 20.60 8.80
CA GLU A 472 21.09 20.31 9.37
C GLU A 472 22.16 21.29 8.85
N LEU A 473 22.17 21.61 7.55
CA LEU A 473 23.11 22.57 6.96
C LEU A 473 22.86 23.99 7.46
N VAL A 474 21.61 24.46 7.41
CA VAL A 474 21.29 25.87 7.71
C VAL A 474 21.24 26.17 9.19
N PHE A 475 21.04 25.16 10.06
CA PHE A 475 21.12 25.33 11.51
C PHE A 475 22.48 25.88 11.95
N GLY A 476 23.55 25.49 11.25
CA GLY A 476 24.91 25.95 11.48
C GLY A 476 25.25 27.33 10.93
N TYR A 477 24.48 27.82 9.97
CA TYR A 477 24.81 29.02 9.22
C TYR A 477 24.88 30.26 10.14
N GLY A 478 26.01 30.97 10.11
CA GLY A 478 26.21 32.20 10.89
C GLY A 478 26.22 32.00 12.41
N ARG A 479 26.27 30.75 12.91
CA ARG A 479 26.45 30.49 14.34
C ARG A 479 27.85 30.90 14.79
N PRO A 480 27.98 31.60 15.93
CA PRO A 480 29.28 32.00 16.44
C PRO A 480 30.05 30.80 17.00
N ILE A 481 31.29 30.64 16.56
CA ILE A 481 32.31 29.88 17.27
C ILE A 481 32.79 30.78 18.40
N ILE A 482 32.62 30.33 19.64
CA ILE A 482 32.89 31.13 20.85
C ILE A 482 34.23 30.76 21.48
N LYS A 483 34.72 31.61 22.40
CA LYS A 483 35.96 31.41 23.15
C LYS A 483 37.18 31.30 22.22
N VAL A 484 37.19 32.12 21.17
CA VAL A 484 38.28 32.17 20.21
C VAL A 484 39.45 33.01 20.76
N PRO A 485 40.70 32.53 20.76
CA PRO A 485 41.87 33.29 21.20
C PRO A 485 42.09 34.58 20.40
N THR A 486 42.57 35.65 21.06
CA THR A 486 42.76 36.97 20.44
C THR A 486 43.66 36.94 19.21
N ARG A 487 44.79 36.23 19.27
CA ARG A 487 45.69 36.08 18.12
C ARG A 487 45.01 35.43 16.91
N SER A 488 44.18 34.42 17.14
CA SER A 488 43.43 33.77 16.06
C SER A 488 42.32 34.67 15.51
N LEU A 489 41.75 35.56 16.33
CA LEU A 489 40.81 36.58 15.87
C LEU A 489 41.49 37.61 14.96
N GLU A 490 42.69 38.07 15.32
CA GLU A 490 43.49 38.99 14.49
C GLU A 490 43.80 38.39 13.11
N VAL A 491 44.16 37.10 13.06
CA VAL A 491 44.36 36.38 11.78
C VAL A 491 43.04 36.32 11.00
N ALA A 492 41.94 35.96 11.66
CA ALA A 492 40.63 35.80 11.02
C ALA A 492 40.02 37.12 10.51
N GLU A 493 40.35 38.26 11.10
CA GLU A 493 39.83 39.57 10.70
C GLU A 493 40.26 39.96 9.28
N SER A 494 41.43 39.47 8.85
CA SER A 494 41.95 39.66 7.50
C SER A 494 41.33 38.73 6.44
N VAL A 495 40.55 37.72 6.86
CA VAL A 495 40.01 36.67 5.99
C VAL A 495 38.62 37.04 5.51
N LYS A 496 38.47 37.15 4.19
CA LYS A 496 37.16 37.36 3.56
C LYS A 496 36.24 36.16 3.79
N GLY A 497 34.99 36.43 4.19
CA GLY A 497 33.98 35.41 4.45
C GLY A 497 33.81 35.06 5.93
N LEU A 498 34.69 35.57 6.80
CA LEU A 498 34.53 35.52 8.24
C LEU A 498 33.97 36.84 8.78
N ALA A 499 33.09 36.75 9.75
CA ALA A 499 32.71 37.88 10.60
C ALA A 499 33.30 37.68 11.99
N VAL A 500 34.15 38.62 12.40
CA VAL A 500 34.91 38.55 13.65
C VAL A 500 34.34 39.54 14.65
N SER A 501 34.21 39.11 15.90
CA SER A 501 33.84 39.97 17.03
C SER A 501 34.92 39.87 18.10
N MET A 502 35.80 40.87 18.15
CA MET A 502 36.86 40.95 19.14
C MET A 502 36.30 41.02 20.57
N GLU A 503 35.29 41.87 20.80
CA GLU A 503 34.65 42.05 22.11
C GLU A 503 34.04 40.77 22.68
N LYS A 504 33.43 39.94 21.82
CA LYS A 504 32.74 38.71 22.25
C LYS A 504 33.63 37.48 22.16
N HIS A 505 34.85 37.61 21.63
CA HIS A 505 35.73 36.50 21.29
C HIS A 505 35.06 35.45 20.38
N GLN A 506 34.50 35.91 19.25
CA GLN A 506 33.71 35.07 18.34
C GLN A 506 34.12 35.21 16.88
N ILE A 507 34.03 34.09 16.15
CA ILE A 507 34.10 34.06 14.68
C ILE A 507 32.80 33.44 14.14
N ARG A 508 32.27 33.99 13.05
CA ARG A 508 31.18 33.39 12.26
C ARG A 508 31.67 33.14 10.84
N VAL A 509 31.39 31.96 10.31
CA VAL A 509 31.64 31.62 8.90
C VAL A 509 30.39 31.99 8.10
N LEU A 510 30.53 32.92 7.15
CA LEU A 510 29.44 33.45 6.34
C LEU A 510 29.55 33.08 4.86
N GLU A 511 30.78 32.89 4.37
CA GLU A 511 31.13 32.46 3.02
C GLU A 511 32.19 31.35 3.07
N ALA A 512 32.33 30.58 1.98
CA ALA A 512 33.39 29.57 1.90
C ALA A 512 34.76 30.25 1.84
N LEU A 513 35.72 29.70 2.56
CA LEU A 513 37.07 30.25 2.65
C LEU A 513 37.94 29.64 1.55
N SER A 514 39.02 30.34 1.19
CA SER A 514 40.05 29.70 0.37
C SER A 514 40.74 28.59 1.18
N PRO A 515 41.26 27.52 0.54
CA PRO A 515 42.00 26.48 1.25
C PRO A 515 43.19 27.02 2.06
N VAL A 516 43.81 28.10 1.57
CA VAL A 516 44.93 28.78 2.23
C VAL A 516 44.45 29.50 3.49
N ASP A 517 43.38 30.30 3.39
CA ASP A 517 42.84 31.05 4.52
C ASP A 517 42.30 30.11 5.61
N LEU A 518 41.56 29.07 5.23
CA LEU A 518 41.09 28.05 6.16
C LEU A 518 42.26 27.44 6.94
N SER A 519 43.27 26.95 6.21
CA SER A 519 44.44 26.30 6.81
C SER A 519 45.22 27.26 7.72
N ASN A 520 45.28 28.55 7.39
CA ASN A 520 45.97 29.55 8.20
C ASN A 520 45.26 29.80 9.53
N VAL A 521 43.93 29.95 9.51
CA VAL A 521 43.14 30.15 10.74
C VAL A 521 43.13 28.88 11.59
N GLU A 522 42.97 27.69 10.98
CA GLU A 522 43.04 26.41 11.69
C GLU A 522 44.40 26.20 12.37
N ARG A 523 45.51 26.49 11.68
CA ARG A 523 46.86 26.42 12.27
C ARG A 523 47.03 27.41 13.42
N SER A 524 46.51 28.63 13.30
CA SER A 524 46.54 29.61 14.39
C SER A 524 45.78 29.11 15.61
N LEU A 525 44.56 28.59 15.42
CA LEU A 525 43.75 28.02 16.50
C LEU A 525 44.46 26.82 17.17
N ALA A 526 45.03 25.92 16.37
CA ALA A 526 45.78 24.79 16.89
C ALA A 526 47.01 25.23 17.72
N SER A 527 47.74 26.26 17.27
CA SER A 527 48.91 26.79 17.99
C SER A 527 48.57 27.44 19.33
N GLU A 528 47.32 27.90 19.49
CA GLU A 528 46.79 28.49 20.72
C GLU A 528 45.99 27.46 21.56
N ASN A 529 46.20 26.15 21.33
CA ASN A 529 45.50 25.05 22.00
C ASN A 529 43.96 25.05 21.85
N ALA A 530 43.44 25.71 20.80
CA ALA A 530 42.01 25.81 20.49
C ALA A 530 41.58 24.77 19.44
N ALA A 531 41.95 23.49 19.64
CA ALA A 531 41.69 22.42 18.68
C ALA A 531 40.19 22.21 18.40
N ALA A 532 39.33 22.35 19.42
CA ALA A 532 37.88 22.24 19.25
C ALA A 532 37.32 23.35 18.33
N GLN A 533 37.80 24.58 18.49
CA GLN A 533 37.42 25.71 17.64
C GLN A 533 37.93 25.53 16.21
N ALA A 534 39.11 24.92 16.02
CA ALA A 534 39.61 24.58 14.69
C ALA A 534 38.71 23.54 14.01
N SER A 535 38.31 22.48 14.73
CA SER A 535 37.35 21.49 14.21
C SER A 535 35.98 22.11 13.91
N ASP A 536 35.49 23.01 14.77
CA ASP A 536 34.25 23.74 14.52
C ASP A 536 34.35 24.64 13.29
N LEU A 537 35.49 25.32 13.09
CA LEU A 537 35.74 26.15 11.90
C LEU A 537 35.71 25.30 10.63
N GLY A 538 36.44 24.19 10.61
CA GLY A 538 36.43 23.25 9.48
C GLY A 538 35.03 22.71 9.19
N ARG A 539 34.25 22.38 10.22
CA ARG A 539 32.86 21.95 10.08
C ARG A 539 31.97 23.03 9.48
N ARG A 540 31.98 24.24 10.05
CA ARG A 540 31.17 25.37 9.53
C ARG A 540 31.55 25.69 8.09
N HIS A 541 32.83 25.59 7.74
CA HIS A 541 33.27 25.71 6.36
C HIS A 541 32.66 24.64 5.45
N GLN A 542 32.71 23.36 5.83
CA GLN A 542 32.13 22.27 5.03
C GLN A 542 30.61 22.44 4.82
N GLU A 543 29.89 22.93 5.83
CA GLU A 543 28.47 23.28 5.70
C GLU A 543 28.24 24.36 4.64
N ILE A 544 29.07 25.43 4.62
CA ILE A 544 28.98 26.47 3.58
C ILE A 544 29.33 25.92 2.19
N VAL A 545 30.36 25.09 2.07
CA VAL A 545 30.73 24.43 0.80
C VAL A 545 29.58 23.57 0.28
N ALA A 546 28.92 22.81 1.16
CA ALA A 546 27.74 22.03 0.80
C ALA A 546 26.59 22.94 0.34
N LEU A 547 26.36 24.07 1.01
CA LEU A 547 25.38 25.08 0.57
C LEU A 547 25.75 25.70 -0.78
N GLN A 548 27.02 25.74 -1.19
CA GLN A 548 27.42 26.21 -2.52
C GLN A 548 27.11 25.21 -3.65
N LYS A 549 26.66 23.99 -3.33
CA LYS A 549 26.16 23.03 -4.33
C LYS A 549 24.64 23.18 -4.46
N CYS A 550 24.15 23.34 -5.69
CA CYS A 550 22.71 23.36 -5.95
C CYS A 550 22.11 21.97 -5.68
N PRO A 551 21.08 21.83 -4.82
CA PRO A 551 20.49 20.53 -4.50
C PRO A 551 19.72 19.92 -5.68
N VAL A 552 19.35 20.71 -6.68
CA VAL A 552 18.53 20.26 -7.82
C VAL A 552 19.37 19.84 -9.02
N CYS A 553 20.45 20.58 -9.35
CA CYS A 553 21.29 20.29 -10.52
C CYS A 553 22.76 20.01 -10.21
N ALA A 554 23.15 19.99 -8.93
CA ALA A 554 24.53 19.84 -8.47
C ALA A 554 25.51 20.93 -8.95
N GLY A 555 25.05 21.95 -9.69
CA GLY A 555 25.88 23.07 -10.14
C GLY A 555 26.35 23.96 -8.99
N SER A 556 27.47 24.65 -9.20
CA SER A 556 28.02 25.61 -8.24
C SER A 556 27.14 26.86 -8.13
N VAL A 557 26.91 27.31 -6.91
CA VAL A 557 26.09 28.47 -6.56
C VAL A 557 26.82 29.29 -5.51
N LYS A 558 26.85 30.61 -5.69
CA LYS A 558 27.37 31.51 -4.67
C LYS A 558 26.34 31.68 -3.55
N VAL A 559 26.75 31.42 -2.32
CA VAL A 559 26.01 31.76 -1.11
C VAL A 559 26.39 33.19 -0.71
N ILE A 560 25.42 34.10 -0.71
CA ILE A 560 25.63 35.53 -0.43
C ILE A 560 24.94 35.85 0.89
N HIS A 561 25.72 36.27 1.89
CA HIS A 561 25.21 36.67 3.19
C HIS A 561 24.24 37.87 3.08
N GLN A 562 23.17 37.84 3.88
CA GLN A 562 22.20 38.93 4.01
C GLN A 562 22.12 39.42 5.46
N LYS A 563 22.17 40.73 5.65
CA LYS A 563 21.97 41.35 6.96
C LYS A 563 20.49 41.30 7.36
N PRO A 564 20.14 41.13 8.65
CA PRO A 564 21.04 40.96 9.81
C PRO A 564 21.52 39.51 10.03
N SER A 565 20.83 38.52 9.49
CA SER A 565 21.18 37.09 9.54
C SER A 565 20.49 36.35 8.40
N GLY A 566 21.21 35.51 7.67
CA GLY A 566 20.68 34.76 6.53
C GLY A 566 21.55 34.79 5.28
N PHE A 567 21.04 34.19 4.21
CA PHE A 567 21.71 34.17 2.91
C PHE A 567 20.72 34.08 1.74
N VAL A 568 21.20 34.44 0.56
CA VAL A 568 20.59 34.10 -0.73
C VAL A 568 21.54 33.27 -1.56
N ALA A 569 21.01 32.25 -2.24
CA ALA A 569 21.73 31.45 -3.22
C ALA A 569 20.85 31.26 -4.47
N ASP A 570 21.28 31.81 -5.61
CA ASP A 570 20.55 31.75 -6.89
C ASP A 570 21.33 30.92 -7.91
N CYS A 571 20.76 29.79 -8.32
CA CYS A 571 21.36 28.91 -9.32
C CYS A 571 21.04 29.38 -10.74
N GLY A 572 22.04 29.95 -11.43
CA GLY A 572 21.88 30.39 -12.81
C GLY A 572 21.48 29.28 -13.80
N SER A 573 21.88 28.03 -13.53
CA SER A 573 21.66 26.87 -14.40
C SER A 573 20.22 26.34 -14.37
N CYS A 574 19.67 26.04 -13.18
CA CYS A 574 18.33 25.45 -13.05
C CYS A 574 17.29 26.39 -12.44
N LYS A 575 17.65 27.67 -12.18
CA LYS A 575 16.76 28.68 -11.57
C LYS A 575 16.23 28.30 -10.19
N THR A 576 16.94 27.42 -9.47
CA THR A 576 16.66 27.15 -8.06
C THR A 576 17.14 28.33 -7.23
N LYS A 577 16.23 28.88 -6.42
CA LYS A 577 16.52 29.95 -5.47
C LYS A 577 16.38 29.41 -4.06
N ARG A 578 17.34 29.77 -3.20
CA ARG A 578 17.32 29.45 -1.77
C ARG A 578 17.49 30.70 -0.95
N TYR A 579 16.67 30.84 0.09
CA TYR A 579 16.68 31.95 1.02
C TYR A 579 16.73 31.40 2.44
N LEU A 580 17.58 31.99 3.27
CA LEU A 580 17.49 31.91 4.71
C LEU A 580 17.26 33.34 5.20
N ARG A 581 16.14 33.60 5.88
CA ARG A 581 15.75 34.95 6.34
C ARG A 581 15.26 34.91 7.78
N SER A 582 15.45 35.99 8.54
CA SER A 582 14.81 36.15 9.85
C SER A 582 13.37 36.63 9.68
N ASN A 583 12.42 36.02 10.40
CA ASN A 583 11.00 36.38 10.37
C ASN A 583 10.46 36.92 11.72
N GLY A 584 11.36 37.36 12.61
CA GLY A 584 11.02 37.89 13.95
C GLY A 584 10.72 36.82 15.00
N ALA A 585 10.33 35.60 14.62
CA ALA A 585 10.12 34.45 15.50
C ALA A 585 11.21 33.35 15.37
N GLY A 586 12.13 33.52 14.41
CA GLY A 586 13.23 32.60 14.14
C GLY A 586 13.81 32.84 12.75
N LEU A 587 14.45 31.81 12.20
CA LEU A 587 14.89 31.79 10.81
C LEU A 587 13.91 30.98 9.96
N GLU A 588 13.75 31.37 8.71
CA GLU A 588 12.91 30.68 7.73
C GLU A 588 13.77 30.33 6.53
N TYR A 589 13.75 29.05 6.15
CA TYR A 589 14.39 28.56 4.95
C TYR A 589 13.34 28.33 3.86
N GLU A 590 13.60 28.84 2.67
CA GLU A 590 12.77 28.68 1.49
C GLU A 590 13.63 28.20 0.32
N GLN A 591 13.19 27.14 -0.35
CA GLN A 591 13.74 26.68 -1.62
C GLN A 591 12.63 26.64 -2.66
N SER A 592 12.85 27.28 -3.81
CA SER A 592 11.93 27.27 -4.93
C SER A 592 12.65 26.99 -6.25
N LEU A 593 12.01 26.19 -7.12
CA LEU A 593 12.48 25.87 -8.45
C LEU A 593 11.72 26.72 -9.48
N ALA A 594 12.43 27.63 -10.16
CA ALA A 594 11.85 28.50 -11.19
C ALA A 594 10.64 29.33 -10.71
N GLY A 595 10.57 29.66 -9.42
CA GLY A 595 9.46 30.40 -8.81
C GLY A 595 8.22 29.57 -8.48
N LEU A 596 8.24 28.26 -8.75
CA LEU A 596 7.18 27.33 -8.40
C LEU A 596 7.41 26.78 -6.97
N SER A 597 6.35 26.74 -6.17
CA SER A 597 6.38 26.26 -4.78
C SER A 597 5.50 25.03 -4.53
N GLU A 598 4.56 24.73 -5.42
CA GLU A 598 3.61 23.64 -5.22
C GLU A 598 4.25 22.27 -5.43
N PHE A 599 4.18 21.40 -4.41
CA PHE A 599 4.72 20.05 -4.46
C PHE A 599 4.23 19.23 -5.66
N ARG A 600 2.97 19.37 -6.04
CA ARG A 600 2.41 18.65 -7.19
C ARG A 600 3.13 18.97 -8.50
N LEU A 601 3.62 20.21 -8.66
CA LEU A 601 4.25 20.70 -9.89
C LEU A 601 5.75 20.39 -9.97
N VAL A 602 6.45 20.36 -8.83
CA VAL A 602 7.93 20.25 -8.78
C VAL A 602 8.48 19.14 -7.88
N GLY A 603 7.61 18.41 -7.18
CA GLY A 603 7.97 17.34 -6.24
C GLY A 603 8.83 17.85 -5.09
N ARG A 604 9.89 17.12 -4.76
CA ARG A 604 10.82 17.43 -3.66
C ARG A 604 11.63 18.72 -3.81
N ARG A 605 11.58 19.37 -4.97
CA ARG A 605 12.55 20.41 -5.36
C ARG A 605 12.19 21.79 -4.79
N SER A 606 10.96 21.99 -4.34
CA SER A 606 10.53 23.19 -3.62
C SER A 606 9.93 22.84 -2.27
N PHE A 607 10.30 23.61 -1.25
CA PHE A 607 9.77 23.49 0.10
C PHE A 607 10.20 24.68 0.94
N LEU A 608 9.50 24.88 2.05
CA LEU A 608 9.88 25.82 3.10
C LEU A 608 9.80 25.14 4.47
N PHE A 609 10.57 25.65 5.43
CA PHE A 609 10.44 25.30 6.84
C PHE A 609 10.97 26.42 7.74
N GLN A 610 10.47 26.47 8.97
CA GLN A 610 10.95 27.39 9.99
C GLN A 610 11.98 26.72 10.89
N ILE A 611 12.90 27.52 11.43
CA ILE A 611 13.92 27.14 12.38
C ILE A 611 13.70 28.03 13.59
N ARG A 612 13.12 27.47 14.65
CA ARG A 612 12.93 28.21 15.90
C ARG A 612 14.31 28.49 16.51
N GLU A 613 14.60 29.75 16.82
CA GLU A 613 15.76 30.11 17.66
C GLU A 613 15.53 29.59 19.09
N GLN A 614 16.60 29.31 19.83
CA GLN A 614 16.53 28.95 21.25
C GLN A 614 16.57 30.20 22.11
#